data_AF-A0A356L829-F1
#
_entry.id   AF-A0A356L829-F1
#
_cell.length_a   1.000
_cell.length_b   1.000
_cell.length_c   1.000
_cell.angle_alpha   90.00
_cell.angle_beta   90.00
_cell.angle_gamma   90.00
#
_symmetry.space_group_name_H-M   'P 1'
#
loop_
_entity.id
_entity.type
_entity.pdbx_description
1 polymer ?
#
loop_
_entity_poly.entity_id
_entity_poly.type
_entity_poly.pdbx_seq_one_letter_code
_entity_poly.pdbx_strand_id
1 'polypeptide(L)' 'MKKLKQAVKDTQDTVDEMLEMTGDTNSFLRIQLQGIRFNTAATLYMINAAEAAAARATAIKDAAINAL' A
#
# COMPACT_ATOMS: atom_id res chain seq x y z
N MET A 1 -9.60 6.97 2.35
CA MET A 1 -8.23 6.45 2.23
C MET A 1 -7.93 5.33 3.23
N LYS A 2 -8.27 5.46 4.51
CA LYS A 2 -8.08 4.40 5.53
C LYS A 2 -8.57 2.99 5.12
N LYS A 3 -9.80 2.86 4.61
CA LYS A 3 -10.36 1.57 4.15
C LYS A 3 -9.59 0.96 2.98
N LEU A 4 -9.20 1.78 1.99
CA LEU A 4 -8.41 1.33 0.84
C LEU A 4 -7.02 0.87 1.29
N LYS A 5 -6.35 1.67 2.14
CA LYS A 5 -5.04 1.32 2.71
C LYS A 5 -5.09 -0.01 3.46
N GLN A 6 -6.14 -0.24 4.24
CA GLN A 6 -6.33 -1.50 4.97
C GLN A 6 -6.51 -2.66 3.98
N ALA A 7 -7.39 -2.55 3.00
CA ALA A 7 -7.60 -3.61 2.01
C ALA A 7 -6.30 -3.98 1.25
N VAL A 8 -5.46 -3.00 0.92
CA VAL A 8 -4.17 -3.25 0.28
C VAL A 8 -3.19 -3.94 1.24
N LYS A 9 -3.20 -3.61 2.54
CA LYS A 9 -2.42 -4.35 3.55
C LYS A 9 -2.89 -5.79 3.71
N ASP A 10 -4.20 -5.99 3.84
CA ASP A 10 -4.78 -7.34 3.98
C ASP A 10 -4.44 -8.20 2.74
N THR A 11 -4.42 -7.59 1.55
CA THR A 11 -3.99 -8.25 0.31
C THR A 11 -2.50 -8.62 0.35
N GLN A 12 -1.64 -7.73 0.88
CA GLN A 12 -0.21 -7.99 1.03
C GLN A 12 0.02 -9.19 1.96
N ASP A 13 -0.63 -9.19 3.13
CA ASP A 13 -0.50 -10.25 4.13
C ASP A 13 -0.99 -11.60 3.56
N THR A 14 -2.14 -11.59 2.86
CA THR A 14 -2.67 -12.79 2.18
C THR A 14 -1.70 -13.34 1.14
N VAL A 15 -1.07 -12.48 0.33
CA VAL A 15 -0.12 -12.92 -0.71
C VAL A 15 1.16 -13.49 -0.09
N ASP A 16 1.63 -12.91 1.01
CA ASP A 16 2.79 -13.42 1.75
C ASP A 16 2.49 -14.81 2.34
N GLU A 17 1.30 -15.04 2.91
CA GLU A 17 0.83 -16.37 3.35
C GLU A 17 0.75 -17.37 2.18
N MET A 18 0.20 -16.96 1.03
CA MET A 18 0.12 -17.81 -0.15
C MET A 18 1.52 -18.21 -0.66
N LEU A 19 2.50 -17.31 -0.61
CA LEU A 19 3.89 -17.60 -1.00
C LEU A 19 4.55 -18.61 -0.07
N GLU A 20 4.25 -18.53 1.23
CA GLU A 20 4.72 -19.50 2.22
C GLU A 20 4.10 -20.88 1.98
N MET A 21 2.77 -20.95 1.85
CA MET A 21 2.05 -22.21 1.59
C MET A 21 2.43 -22.87 0.27
N THR A 22 2.78 -22.08 -0.75
CA THR A 22 3.17 -22.62 -2.07
C THR A 22 4.52 -23.34 -2.01
N GLY A 23 5.38 -23.04 -1.02
CA GLY A 23 6.74 -23.59 -0.95
C GLY A 23 7.53 -23.33 -2.25
N ASP A 24 8.47 -24.21 -2.60
CA ASP A 24 9.28 -24.13 -3.83
C ASP A 24 8.76 -25.00 -4.98
N THR A 25 7.66 -25.73 -4.78
CA THR A 25 7.19 -26.78 -5.71
C THR A 25 6.39 -26.26 -6.89
N ASN A 26 5.83 -25.04 -6.83
CA ASN A 26 5.05 -24.44 -7.91
C ASN A 26 5.63 -23.08 -8.34
N SER A 27 6.63 -23.13 -9.22
CA SER A 27 7.37 -21.95 -9.70
C SER A 27 6.48 -20.96 -10.45
N PHE A 28 5.51 -21.43 -11.24
CA PHE A 28 4.58 -20.54 -11.96
C PHE A 28 3.71 -19.72 -11.01
N LEU A 29 3.07 -20.38 -10.03
CA LEU A 29 2.22 -19.69 -9.06
C LEU A 29 3.05 -18.71 -8.20
N ARG A 30 4.27 -19.09 -7.79
CA ARG A 30 5.17 -18.18 -7.05
C ARG A 30 5.48 -16.91 -7.83
N ILE A 31 5.79 -17.00 -9.12
CA ILE A 31 6.11 -15.81 -9.95
C ILE A 31 4.92 -14.85 -9.98
N GLN A 32 3.71 -15.38 -10.15
CA GLN A 32 2.48 -14.57 -10.12
C GLN A 32 2.28 -13.91 -8.75
N LEU A 33 2.40 -14.68 -7.68
CA LEU A 33 2.26 -14.16 -6.30
C LEU A 33 3.33 -13.11 -5.97
N GLN A 34 4.58 -13.28 -6.42
CA GLN A 34 5.62 -12.27 -6.29
C GLN A 34 5.31 -10.99 -7.06
N GLY A 35 4.75 -11.12 -8.27
CA GLY A 35 4.29 -9.98 -9.05
C GLY A 35 3.16 -9.20 -8.36
N ILE A 36 2.19 -9.92 -7.79
CA ILE A 36 1.12 -9.32 -6.99
C ILE A 36 1.74 -8.61 -5.78
N ARG A 37 2.58 -9.30 -5.00
CA ARG A 37 3.29 -8.75 -3.82
C ARG A 37 4.00 -7.44 -4.14
N PHE A 38 4.73 -7.37 -5.24
CA PHE A 38 5.41 -6.15 -5.68
C PHE A 38 4.43 -5.01 -5.96
N ASN A 39 3.36 -5.29 -6.70
CA ASN A 39 2.34 -4.29 -7.04
C ASN A 39 1.61 -3.79 -5.79
N THR A 40 1.31 -4.67 -4.84
CA THR A 40 0.64 -4.32 -3.59
C THR A 40 1.53 -3.43 -2.73
N ALA A 41 2.82 -3.75 -2.59
CA ALA A 41 3.81 -2.91 -1.90
C ALA A 41 3.96 -1.53 -2.54
N ALA A 42 4.04 -1.46 -3.88
CA ALA A 42 4.09 -0.20 -4.62
C ALA A 42 2.82 0.64 -4.39
N THR A 43 1.66 0.00 -4.37
CA THR A 43 0.37 0.66 -4.10
C THR A 43 0.33 1.23 -2.68
N LEU A 44 0.80 0.50 -1.67
CA LEU A 44 0.91 1.01 -0.29
C LEU A 44 1.80 2.25 -0.21
N TYR A 45 2.94 2.23 -0.91
CA TYR A 45 3.82 3.39 -0.99
C TYR A 45 3.11 4.62 -1.56
N MET A 46 2.39 4.46 -2.68
CA MET A 46 1.64 5.56 -3.30
C MET A 46 0.53 6.09 -2.39
N ILE A 47 -0.20 5.21 -1.70
CA ILE A 47 -1.23 5.62 -0.74
C ILE A 47 -0.62 6.45 0.40
N ASN A 48 0.52 6.02 0.95
CA ASN A 48 1.22 6.76 1.99
C ASN A 48 1.68 8.15 1.50
N ALA A 49 2.22 8.23 0.28
CA ALA A 49 2.63 9.48 -0.32
C ALA A 49 1.44 10.44 -0.52
N ALA A 50 0.30 9.93 -0.98
CA ALA A 50 -0.93 10.70 -1.15
C ALA A 50 -1.47 11.22 0.19
N GLU A 51 -1.46 10.39 1.25
CA GLU A 51 -1.85 10.80 2.60
C GLU A 51 -0.94 11.91 3.14
N ALA A 52 0.38 11.80 2.94
CA ALA A 52 1.34 12.83 3.36
C ALA A 52 1.16 14.15 2.58
N ALA A 53 0.91 14.08 1.27
CA ALA A 53 0.64 15.25 0.45
C ALA A 53 -0.65 15.97 0.88
N ALA A 54 -1.72 15.21 1.15
CA ALA A 54 -2.98 15.77 1.65
C ALA A 54 -2.80 16.45 3.01
N ALA A 55 -2.04 15.84 3.93
CA ALA A 55 -1.75 16.44 5.23
C ALA A 55 -0.99 17.77 5.11
N ARG A 56 -0.01 17.86 4.21
CA ARG A 56 0.73 19.10 3.93
C ARG A 56 -0.17 20.18 3.35
N ALA A 57 -1.04 19.84 2.42
CA ALA A 57 -1.99 20.81 1.83
C ALA A 57 -2.92 21.41 2.89
N THR A 58 -3.44 20.58 3.80
CA THR A 58 -4.25 21.05 4.94
C THR A 58 -3.44 21.98 5.85
N ALA A 59 -2.21 21.59 6.22
CA ALA A 59 -1.37 22.42 7.07
C ALA A 59 -1.05 23.80 6.46
N ILE A 60 -0.79 23.87 5.15
CA ILE A 60 -0.57 25.14 4.45
C ILE A 60 -1.83 26.00 4.46
N LYS A 61 -3.00 25.40 4.22
CA LYS A 61 -4.28 26.11 4.28
C LYS A 61 -4.53 26.68 5.68
N ASP A 62 -4.32 25.88 6.72
CA ASP A 62 -4.55 26.32 8.11
C ASP A 62 -3.57 27.44 8.51
N ALA A 63 -2.31 27.34 8.09
CA ALA A 63 -1.32 28.41 8.29
C ALA A 63 -1.71 29.71 7.58
N ALA A 64 -2.25 29.62 6.35
CA ALA A 64 -2.73 30.79 5.62
C ALA A 64 -3.95 31.44 6.27
N ILE A 65 -4.88 30.65 6.83
CA ILE A 65 -6.04 31.18 7.57
C ILE A 65 -5.59 31.89 8.85
N ASN A 66 -4.65 31.32 9.60
CA ASN A 66 -4.14 31.90 10.85
C ASN A 66 -3.26 33.15 10.64
N ALA A 67 -2.78 33.39 9.42
CA ALA A 67 -1.97 34.56 9.07
C ALA A 67 -2.80 35.78 8.64
N LEU A 68 -4.13 35.62 8.50
CA LEU A 68 -5.11 36.68 8.26
C LEU A 68 -5.65 37.23 9.58
#